data_AF-A0ABD2W7Q7-F1
#
_entry.id   AF-A0ABD2W7Q7-F1
#
_cell.length_a   1.000
_cell.length_b   1.000
_cell.length_c   1.000
_cell.angle_alpha   90.00
_cell.angle_beta   90.00
_cell.angle_gamma   90.00
#
_symmetry.space_group_name_H-M   'P 1'
#
loop_
_entity.id
_entity.type
_entity.pdbx_description
1 polymer ?
#
loop_
_entity_poly.entity_id
_entity_poly.type
_entity_poly.pdbx_seq_one_letter_code
_entity_poly.pdbx_strand_id
1 'polypeptide(L)'
;MNEDRLCLVIEDFLIDQSISRVEDINKRESVFLFLEKPSKKFFGFNIEIGGSLQQVLQWGLIQSQDVWCLLNLFQTRKFLPVVNLKTRKIYIILTEDVNDTDILKAYFHSCIYALMICQIKNLRCEALTKMQWSGSSYVNHNKVQEIATRLNDDELVVPGELVLALDQIALQEYNSFTKVLNESDWIVKSNMLPVKQWRGTWR
;
A
#
# COMPACT_ATOMS: atom_id res chain seq x y z
N MET A 1 -10.02 -7.28 -12.71
CA MET A 1 -10.28 -7.00 -11.28
C MET A 1 -10.30 -5.49 -11.03
N ASN A 2 -11.34 -4.91 -10.42
CA ASN A 2 -11.39 -3.47 -10.10
C ASN A 2 -10.84 -3.17 -8.68
N GLU A 3 -10.78 -1.88 -8.30
CA GLU A 3 -10.22 -1.45 -7.01
C GLU A 3 -10.96 -2.04 -5.80
N ASP A 4 -12.30 -2.08 -5.82
CA ASP A 4 -13.10 -2.56 -4.69
C ASP A 4 -12.88 -4.07 -4.46
N ARG A 5 -12.97 -4.86 -5.53
CA ARG A 5 -12.70 -6.30 -5.49
C ARG A 5 -11.26 -6.59 -5.07
N LEU A 6 -10.29 -5.78 -5.52
CA LEU A 6 -8.90 -5.92 -5.09
C LEU A 6 -8.75 -5.62 -3.59
N CYS A 7 -9.38 -4.56 -3.08
CA CYS A 7 -9.31 -4.25 -1.65
C CYS A 7 -9.90 -5.36 -0.78
N LEU A 8 -11.03 -5.94 -1.18
CA LEU A 8 -11.63 -7.08 -0.49
C LEU A 8 -10.74 -8.33 -0.53
N VAL A 9 -10.15 -8.63 -1.69
CA VAL A 9 -9.21 -9.76 -1.83
C VAL A 9 -7.96 -9.57 -0.95
N ILE A 10 -7.42 -8.35 -0.90
CA ILE A 10 -6.29 -8.02 -0.02
C ILE A 10 -6.73 -8.10 1.45
N GLU A 11 -7.90 -7.58 1.81
CA GLU A 11 -8.42 -7.65 3.18
C GLU A 11 -8.55 -9.11 3.64
N ASP A 12 -9.19 -9.97 2.85
CA ASP A 12 -9.33 -11.40 3.17
C ASP A 12 -7.97 -12.08 3.34
N PHE A 13 -7.02 -11.78 2.44
CA PHE A 13 -5.67 -12.32 2.55
C PHE A 13 -4.99 -11.90 3.85
N LEU A 14 -5.09 -10.63 4.23
CA LEU A 14 -4.42 -10.15 5.44
C LEU A 14 -5.09 -10.65 6.74
N ILE A 15 -6.38 -10.97 6.71
CA ILE A 15 -7.11 -11.50 7.87
C ILE A 15 -6.87 -13.01 8.00
N ASP A 16 -7.07 -13.77 6.93
CA ASP A 16 -7.17 -15.23 6.98
C ASP A 16 -6.04 -15.96 6.22
N GLN A 17 -5.09 -15.22 5.63
CA GLN A 17 -4.03 -15.78 4.76
C GLN A 17 -4.60 -16.61 3.59
N SER A 18 -5.83 -16.29 3.18
CA SER A 18 -6.56 -16.97 2.11
C SER A 18 -7.26 -15.95 1.20
N ILE A 19 -7.60 -16.36 -0.02
CA ILE A 19 -8.30 -15.50 -0.98
C ILE A 19 -9.68 -16.08 -1.25
N SER A 20 -10.72 -15.29 -0.99
CA SER A 20 -12.09 -15.69 -1.30
C SER A 20 -12.31 -15.89 -2.79
N ARG A 21 -13.27 -16.76 -3.10
CA ARG A 21 -13.72 -16.98 -4.47
C ARG A 21 -14.36 -15.73 -5.05
N VAL A 22 -14.32 -15.64 -6.37
CA VAL A 22 -14.92 -14.55 -7.15
C VAL A 22 -16.39 -14.32 -6.78
N GLU A 23 -17.17 -15.40 -6.61
CA GLU A 23 -18.59 -15.33 -6.28
C GLU A 23 -18.86 -14.70 -4.92
N ASP A 24 -18.00 -14.97 -3.94
CA ASP A 24 -18.15 -14.44 -2.57
C ASP A 24 -17.72 -12.97 -2.48
N ILE A 25 -16.74 -12.57 -3.28
CA ILE A 25 -16.35 -11.16 -3.41
C ILE A 25 -17.44 -10.36 -4.14
N ASN A 26 -18.05 -10.90 -5.19
CA ASN A 26 -19.12 -10.22 -5.93
C ASN A 26 -20.35 -9.90 -5.05
N LYS A 27 -20.62 -10.71 -4.02
CA LYS A 27 -21.70 -10.44 -3.03
C LYS A 27 -21.38 -9.30 -2.07
N ARG A 28 -20.09 -9.01 -1.86
CA ARG A 28 -19.59 -7.98 -0.94
C ARG A 28 -19.18 -6.69 -1.65
N GLU A 29 -18.93 -6.77 -2.95
CA GLU A 29 -18.61 -5.63 -3.81
C GLU A 29 -19.68 -4.54 -3.67
N SER A 30 -19.24 -3.31 -3.49
CA SER A 30 -20.12 -2.17 -3.33
C SER A 30 -20.72 -1.76 -4.67
N VAL A 31 -22.06 -1.69 -4.72
CA VAL A 31 -22.79 -1.19 -5.90
C VAL A 31 -22.68 0.34 -6.02
N PHE A 32 -22.32 1.03 -4.93
CA PHE A 32 -22.24 2.49 -4.85
C PHE A 32 -20.79 2.99 -4.93
N LEU A 33 -20.31 3.22 -6.16
CA LEU A 33 -18.93 3.64 -6.44
C LEU A 33 -18.56 5.08 -6.01
N PHE A 34 -19.49 5.88 -5.47
CA PHE A 34 -19.33 7.33 -5.31
C PHE A 34 -19.15 7.85 -3.88
N LEU A 35 -19.35 7.03 -2.84
CA LEU A 35 -19.37 7.52 -1.44
C LEU A 35 -17.97 7.62 -0.82
N GLU A 36 -17.24 6.51 -0.77
CA GLU A 36 -15.89 6.45 -0.22
C GLU A 36 -15.04 5.48 -1.03
N LYS A 37 -13.77 5.84 -1.27
CA LYS A 37 -12.86 4.95 -1.98
C LYS A 37 -12.62 3.69 -1.16
N PRO A 38 -12.67 2.48 -1.77
CA PRO A 38 -12.45 1.22 -1.07
C PRO A 38 -11.17 1.22 -0.24
N SER A 39 -10.06 1.71 -0.82
CA SER A 39 -8.77 1.76 -0.14
C SER A 39 -8.82 2.52 1.20
N LYS A 40 -9.59 3.61 1.25
CA LYS A 40 -9.70 4.45 2.44
C LYS A 40 -10.56 3.81 3.51
N LYS A 41 -11.67 3.17 3.09
CA LYS A 41 -12.53 2.41 3.99
C LYS A 41 -11.76 1.24 4.63
N PHE A 42 -11.14 0.41 3.80
CA PHE A 42 -10.51 -0.83 4.26
C PHE A 42 -9.16 -0.61 4.92
N PHE A 43 -8.31 0.29 4.40
CA PHE A 43 -6.92 0.48 4.86
C PHE A 43 -6.65 1.85 5.50
N GLY A 44 -7.64 2.74 5.56
CA GLY A 44 -7.53 4.06 6.21
C GLY A 44 -6.95 5.19 5.35
N PHE A 45 -6.44 4.89 4.15
CA PHE A 45 -5.83 5.85 3.23
C PHE A 45 -6.41 5.77 1.82
N ASN A 46 -6.55 6.93 1.17
CA ASN A 46 -6.78 6.98 -0.27
C ASN A 46 -5.48 6.65 -1.02
N ILE A 47 -5.51 5.65 -1.90
CA ILE A 47 -4.36 5.30 -2.74
C ILE A 47 -4.55 5.88 -4.14
N GLU A 48 -3.54 6.57 -4.66
CA GLU A 48 -3.57 7.17 -5.99
C GLU A 48 -2.34 6.71 -6.79
N ILE A 49 -2.57 5.98 -7.89
CA ILE A 49 -1.50 5.47 -8.75
C ILE A 49 -1.14 6.48 -9.84
N GLY A 50 0.15 6.66 -10.12
CA GLY A 50 0.66 7.60 -11.11
C GLY A 50 0.72 9.03 -10.57
N GLY A 51 1.17 9.20 -9.33
CA GLY A 51 1.41 10.50 -8.71
C GLY A 51 2.67 11.17 -9.26
N SER A 52 2.67 12.50 -9.38
CA SER A 52 3.84 13.26 -9.84
C SER A 52 4.88 13.40 -8.73
N LEU A 53 6.10 12.97 -9.03
CA LEU A 53 7.21 13.11 -8.10
C LEU A 53 7.56 14.58 -7.83
N GLN A 54 7.51 15.41 -8.86
CA GLN A 54 7.69 16.85 -8.70
C GLN A 54 6.67 17.43 -7.71
N GLN A 55 5.40 17.01 -7.80
CA GLN A 55 4.37 17.47 -6.89
C GLN A 55 4.63 17.03 -5.44
N VAL A 56 4.99 15.77 -5.20
CA VAL A 56 5.25 15.32 -3.82
C VAL A 56 6.48 16.01 -3.21
N LEU A 57 7.49 16.36 -4.01
CA LEU A 57 8.65 17.13 -3.58
C LEU A 57 8.25 18.58 -3.26
N GLN A 58 7.45 19.22 -4.11
CA GLN A 58 6.92 20.57 -3.87
C GLN A 58 6.05 20.65 -2.61
N TRP A 59 5.31 19.58 -2.30
CA TRP A 59 4.52 19.48 -1.07
C TRP A 59 5.34 19.16 0.18
N GLY A 60 6.66 18.92 0.04
CA GLY A 60 7.53 18.59 1.17
C GLY A 60 7.22 17.23 1.81
N LEU A 61 6.68 16.27 1.04
CA LEU A 61 6.34 14.94 1.54
C LEU A 61 7.55 14.00 1.63
N ILE A 62 8.70 14.42 1.11
CA ILE A 62 9.97 13.71 1.19
C ILE A 62 10.98 14.68 1.77
N GLN A 63 11.61 14.30 2.89
CA GLN A 63 12.66 15.10 3.50
C GLN A 63 13.99 14.89 2.76
N SER A 64 14.83 15.93 2.71
CA SER A 64 16.11 15.90 1.99
C SER A 64 17.03 14.76 2.44
N GLN A 65 17.04 14.44 3.75
CA GLN A 65 17.83 13.32 4.28
C GLN A 65 17.37 11.94 3.79
N ASP A 66 16.11 11.81 3.39
CA ASP A 66 15.51 10.53 2.97
C ASP A 66 15.61 10.30 1.46
N VAL A 67 15.93 11.33 0.68
CA VAL A 67 15.95 11.26 -0.79
C VAL A 67 16.78 10.08 -1.28
N TRP A 68 17.99 9.89 -0.75
CA TRP A 68 18.91 8.86 -1.22
C TRP A 68 18.35 7.44 -0.99
N CYS A 69 17.75 7.19 0.18
CA CYS A 69 17.24 5.87 0.50
C CYS A 69 15.95 5.55 -0.28
N LEU A 70 15.09 6.55 -0.50
CA LEU A 70 13.88 6.41 -1.32
C LEU A 70 14.18 6.27 -2.81
N LEU A 71 15.25 6.90 -3.31
CA LEU A 71 15.72 6.71 -4.69
C LEU A 71 16.16 5.27 -4.93
N ASN A 72 16.95 4.70 -4.03
CA ASN A 72 17.37 3.30 -4.13
C ASN A 72 16.16 2.35 -4.11
N LEU A 73 15.15 2.65 -3.29
CA LEU A 73 13.89 1.90 -3.29
C LEU A 73 13.17 2.02 -4.63
N PHE A 74 13.04 3.22 -5.18
CA PHE A 74 12.37 3.45 -6.46
C PHE A 74 13.03 2.70 -7.62
N GLN A 75 14.37 2.71 -7.67
CA GLN A 75 15.15 1.99 -8.70
C GLN A 75 14.99 0.47 -8.61
N THR A 76 14.93 -0.07 -7.39
CA THR A 76 14.80 -1.52 -7.18
C THR A 76 13.37 -2.04 -7.28
N ARG A 77 12.37 -1.20 -7.01
CA ARG A 77 10.95 -1.58 -7.01
C ARG A 77 10.17 -1.18 -8.24
N LYS A 78 10.66 -0.23 -9.05
CA LYS A 78 9.95 0.44 -10.15
C LYS A 78 8.78 1.34 -9.72
N PHE A 79 8.56 1.47 -8.42
CA PHE A 79 7.54 2.33 -7.83
C PHE A 79 8.00 2.85 -6.46
N LEU A 80 7.39 3.94 -6.00
CA LEU A 80 7.64 4.53 -4.69
C LEU A 80 6.31 5.02 -4.10
N PRO A 81 5.81 4.41 -3.01
CA PRO A 81 4.68 4.95 -2.26
C PRO A 81 5.14 6.15 -1.42
N VAL A 82 4.47 7.29 -1.59
CA VAL A 82 4.72 8.51 -0.81
C VAL A 82 3.47 8.86 0.00
N VAL A 83 3.62 8.89 1.31
CA VAL A 83 2.50 9.07 2.24
C VAL A 83 2.34 10.54 2.61
N ASN A 84 1.12 11.04 2.48
CA ASN A 84 0.69 12.31 3.01
C ASN A 84 -0.23 12.05 4.22
N LEU A 85 0.33 12.13 5.43
CA LEU A 85 -0.39 11.85 6.68
C LEU A 85 -1.53 12.85 6.91
N LYS A 86 -1.32 14.12 6.57
CA LYS A 86 -2.31 15.20 6.74
C LYS A 86 -3.60 14.93 5.96
N THR A 87 -3.49 14.45 4.73
CA THR A 87 -4.66 14.20 3.85
C THR A 87 -5.08 12.73 3.83
N ARG A 88 -4.34 11.85 4.53
CA ARG A 88 -4.47 10.40 4.47
C ARG A 88 -4.52 9.88 3.03
N LYS A 89 -3.53 10.31 2.26
CA LYS A 89 -3.33 9.90 0.87
C LYS A 89 -1.97 9.23 0.70
N ILE A 90 -1.91 8.18 -0.12
CA ILE A 90 -0.67 7.58 -0.59
C ILE A 90 -0.59 7.79 -2.10
N TYR A 91 0.45 8.47 -2.55
CA TYR A 91 0.76 8.66 -3.96
C TYR A 91 1.75 7.59 -4.39
N ILE A 92 1.37 6.74 -5.33
CA ILE A 92 2.29 5.77 -5.93
C ILE A 92 2.92 6.44 -7.14
N ILE A 93 4.21 6.71 -7.02
CA ILE A 93 5.07 7.16 -8.09
C ILE A 93 5.52 5.92 -8.85
N LEU A 94 5.49 6.01 -10.18
CA LEU A 94 5.78 4.89 -11.08
C LEU A 94 6.94 5.23 -12.00
N THR A 95 7.77 4.26 -12.35
CA THR A 95 8.75 4.38 -13.47
C THR A 95 8.03 4.38 -14.82
N GLU A 96 8.75 4.47 -15.96
CA GLU A 96 8.12 4.35 -17.29
C GLU A 96 7.87 2.91 -17.73
N ASP A 97 8.70 1.96 -17.27
CA ASP A 97 8.74 0.56 -17.73
C ASP A 97 7.96 -0.42 -16.83
N VAL A 98 7.04 0.12 -16.02
CA VAL A 98 6.12 -0.63 -15.15
C VAL A 98 5.11 -1.42 -15.98
N ASN A 99 4.87 -2.66 -15.56
CA ASN A 99 3.80 -3.52 -16.08
C ASN A 99 2.65 -3.71 -15.05
N ASP A 100 1.61 -4.46 -15.42
CA ASP A 100 0.44 -4.71 -14.56
C ASP A 100 0.78 -5.41 -13.24
N THR A 101 1.82 -6.25 -13.23
CA THR A 101 2.28 -6.93 -12.00
C THR A 101 2.94 -5.92 -11.07
N ASP A 102 3.75 -5.01 -11.61
CA ASP A 102 4.37 -3.92 -10.83
C ASP A 102 3.29 -3.00 -10.24
N ILE A 103 2.22 -2.69 -10.99
CA ILE A 103 1.09 -1.88 -10.50
C ILE A 103 0.38 -2.57 -9.35
N LEU A 104 0.07 -3.86 -9.49
CA LEU A 104 -0.56 -4.64 -8.42
C LEU A 104 0.31 -4.67 -7.18
N LYS A 105 1.62 -4.89 -7.36
CA LYS A 105 2.60 -4.90 -6.27
C LYS A 105 2.65 -3.54 -5.57
N ALA A 106 2.71 -2.45 -6.32
CA ALA A 106 2.73 -1.10 -5.78
C ALA A 106 1.47 -0.77 -4.96
N TYR A 107 0.31 -1.21 -5.46
CA TYR A 107 -0.95 -1.04 -4.75
C TYR A 107 -0.98 -1.86 -3.46
N PHE A 108 -0.61 -3.14 -3.53
CA PHE A 108 -0.52 -4.01 -2.35
C PHE A 108 0.43 -3.46 -1.29
N HIS A 109 1.63 -3.02 -1.69
CA HIS A 109 2.58 -2.38 -0.77
C HIS A 109 1.95 -1.15 -0.09
N SER A 110 1.21 -0.34 -0.85
CA SER A 110 0.53 0.84 -0.31
C SER A 110 -0.57 0.49 0.68
N CYS A 111 -1.31 -0.62 0.49
CA CYS A 111 -2.26 -1.14 1.48
C CYS A 111 -1.57 -1.52 2.80
N ILE A 112 -0.44 -2.21 2.74
CA ILE A 112 0.37 -2.56 3.93
C ILE A 112 0.86 -1.29 4.63
N TYR A 113 1.37 -0.31 3.88
CA TYR A 113 1.85 0.95 4.45
C TYR A 113 0.72 1.68 5.18
N ALA A 114 -0.45 1.79 4.54
CA ALA A 114 -1.63 2.41 5.12
C ALA A 114 -2.04 1.73 6.43
N LEU A 115 -2.15 0.40 6.42
CA LEU A 115 -2.52 -0.41 7.57
C LEU A 115 -1.54 -0.20 8.75
N MET A 116 -0.24 -0.33 8.50
CA MET A 116 0.79 -0.21 9.52
C MET A 116 0.87 1.21 10.09
N ILE A 117 0.75 2.23 9.24
CA ILE A 117 0.70 3.63 9.69
C ILE A 117 -0.56 3.89 10.52
N CYS A 118 -1.71 3.34 10.11
CA CYS A 118 -2.93 3.41 10.91
C CYS A 118 -2.72 2.79 12.30
N GLN A 119 -2.03 1.66 12.39
CA GLN A 119 -1.71 1.04 13.67
C GLN A 119 -0.78 1.92 14.52
N ILE A 120 0.32 2.43 13.93
CA ILE A 120 1.31 3.28 14.62
C ILE A 120 0.68 4.57 15.14
N LYS A 121 -0.13 5.24 14.32
CA LYS A 121 -0.74 6.55 14.63
C LYS A 121 -2.14 6.42 15.25
N ASN A 122 -2.55 5.20 15.63
CA ASN A 122 -3.88 4.90 16.18
C ASN A 122 -5.04 5.50 15.34
N LEU A 123 -4.94 5.40 14.02
CA LEU A 123 -5.96 5.87 13.08
C LEU A 123 -6.96 4.76 12.75
N ARG A 124 -8.23 5.14 12.60
CA ARG A 124 -9.30 4.21 12.20
C ARG A 124 -9.03 3.58 10.83
N CYS A 125 -9.21 2.26 10.75
CA CYS A 125 -9.08 1.42 9.56
C CYS A 125 -9.91 0.14 9.78
N GLU A 126 -10.77 -0.26 8.82
CA GLU A 126 -11.66 -1.42 9.01
C GLU A 126 -10.89 -2.74 9.10
N ALA A 127 -9.88 -2.95 8.26
CA ALA A 127 -9.12 -4.20 8.24
C ALA A 127 -8.44 -4.44 9.59
N LEU A 128 -7.90 -3.40 10.23
CA LEU A 128 -7.32 -3.49 11.58
C LEU A 128 -8.32 -3.95 12.66
N THR A 129 -9.61 -3.63 12.51
CA THR A 129 -10.62 -4.08 13.49
C THR A 129 -10.98 -5.56 13.37
N LYS A 130 -10.69 -6.17 12.22
CA LYS A 130 -11.00 -7.57 11.92
C LYS A 130 -9.78 -8.48 12.04
N MET A 131 -8.56 -7.94 11.92
CA MET A 131 -7.33 -8.73 11.99
C MET A 131 -7.09 -9.31 13.39
N GLN A 132 -6.95 -10.63 13.44
CA GLN A 132 -6.25 -11.31 14.53
C GLN A 132 -4.82 -11.57 14.04
N TRP A 133 -3.87 -10.71 14.41
CA TRP A 133 -2.48 -10.86 14.00
C TRP A 133 -1.90 -12.20 14.47
N SER A 134 -1.89 -13.21 13.60
CA SER A 134 -1.29 -14.52 13.87
C SER A 134 0.17 -14.54 13.41
N GLY A 135 1.01 -14.02 14.30
CA GLY A 135 2.39 -14.40 14.58
C GLY A 135 3.42 -14.92 13.55
N SER A 136 3.32 -14.68 12.25
CA SER A 136 4.38 -15.08 11.31
C SER A 136 5.29 -13.95 10.81
N SER A 137 4.99 -12.68 11.12
CA SER A 137 5.78 -11.50 10.68
C SER A 137 6.57 -10.81 11.82
N TYR A 138 6.85 -11.52 12.91
CA TYR A 138 7.37 -10.93 14.17
C TYR A 138 8.69 -10.15 14.06
N VAL A 139 9.59 -10.50 13.14
CA VAL A 139 10.93 -9.88 13.10
C VAL A 139 10.88 -8.46 12.56
N ASN A 140 10.10 -8.21 11.51
CA ASN A 140 10.02 -6.87 10.90
C ASN A 140 9.05 -5.95 11.66
N HIS A 141 8.08 -6.51 12.40
CA HIS A 141 7.25 -5.75 13.32
C HIS A 141 8.05 -5.04 14.40
N ASN A 142 9.06 -5.70 14.97
CA ASN A 142 9.87 -5.11 16.04
C ASN A 142 10.63 -3.86 15.56
N LYS A 143 11.19 -3.89 14.35
CA LYS A 143 11.88 -2.74 13.76
C LYS A 143 10.92 -1.59 13.46
N VAL A 144 9.72 -1.89 12.97
CA VAL A 144 8.68 -0.87 12.77
C VAL A 144 8.25 -0.26 14.10
N GLN A 145 8.08 -1.06 15.16
CA GLN A 145 7.74 -0.57 16.49
C GLN A 145 8.86 0.29 17.09
N GLU A 146 10.13 -0.09 16.91
CA GLU A 146 11.29 0.70 17.34
C GLU A 146 11.37 2.05 16.62
N ILE A 147 11.07 2.10 15.33
CA ILE A 147 10.98 3.37 14.60
C ILE A 147 9.77 4.17 15.10
N ALA A 148 8.63 3.51 15.28
CA ALA A 148 7.38 4.13 15.72
C ALA A 148 7.49 4.83 17.09
N THR A 149 8.22 4.26 18.05
CA THR A 149 8.44 4.90 19.37
C THR A 149 9.26 6.17 19.30
N ARG A 150 10.01 6.38 18.21
CA ARG A 150 10.80 7.60 17.96
C ARG A 150 10.02 8.66 17.17
N LEU A 151 8.87 8.31 16.60
CA LEU A 151 8.03 9.24 15.85
C LEU A 151 7.26 10.15 16.82
N ASN A 152 7.29 11.44 16.55
CA ASN A 152 6.41 12.37 17.26
C ASN A 152 4.98 12.26 16.70
N ASP A 153 3.96 12.42 17.54
CA ASP A 153 2.56 12.37 17.09
C ASP A 153 2.26 13.42 16.01
N ASP A 154 2.84 14.61 16.17
CA ASP A 154 2.68 15.76 15.26
C ASP A 154 3.46 15.64 13.94
N GLU A 155 4.25 14.57 13.77
CA GLU A 155 5.04 14.39 12.57
C GLU A 155 4.13 14.12 11.35
N LEU A 156 4.19 15.03 10.37
CA LEU A 156 3.33 15.02 9.18
C LEU A 156 3.93 14.27 7.98
N VAL A 157 5.20 13.90 8.08
CA VAL A 157 5.95 13.19 7.04
C VAL A 157 6.37 11.83 7.59
N VAL A 158 6.36 10.81 6.74
CA VAL A 158 6.84 9.47 7.12
C VAL A 158 8.35 9.42 6.87
N PRO A 159 9.18 9.16 7.90
CA PRO A 159 10.63 9.09 7.70
C PRO A 159 11.02 7.98 6.72
N GLY A 160 12.09 8.20 5.96
CA GLY A 160 12.59 7.23 4.98
C GLY A 160 12.94 5.88 5.61
N GLU A 161 13.45 5.86 6.84
CA GLU A 161 13.71 4.62 7.59
C GLU A 161 12.45 3.78 7.83
N LEU A 162 11.31 4.43 8.11
CA LEU A 162 10.02 3.76 8.28
C LEU A 162 9.54 3.22 6.93
N VAL A 163 9.66 4.02 5.85
CA VAL A 163 9.31 3.58 4.50
C VAL A 163 10.06 2.31 4.10
N LEU A 164 11.36 2.23 4.40
CA LEU A 164 12.16 1.03 4.11
C LEU A 164 11.74 -0.19 4.93
N ALA A 165 11.44 0.00 6.22
CA ALA A 165 10.98 -1.09 7.08
C ALA A 165 9.61 -1.62 6.61
N LEU A 166 8.70 -0.71 6.22
CA LEU A 166 7.40 -1.08 5.66
C LEU A 166 7.53 -1.78 4.30
N ASP A 167 8.47 -1.38 3.43
CA ASP A 167 8.72 -2.07 2.16
C ASP A 167 9.11 -3.53 2.37
N GLN A 168 9.93 -3.80 3.39
CA GLN A 168 10.38 -5.17 3.69
C GLN A 168 9.21 -6.07 4.11
N ILE A 169 8.32 -5.57 4.97
CA ILE A 169 7.09 -6.27 5.36
C ILE A 169 6.21 -6.48 4.12
N ALA A 170 5.94 -5.40 3.39
CA ALA A 170 5.08 -5.43 2.22
C ALA A 170 5.56 -6.42 1.15
N LEU A 171 6.88 -6.50 0.92
CA LEU A 171 7.46 -7.45 0.00
C LEU A 171 7.24 -8.90 0.44
N GLN A 172 7.45 -9.18 1.72
CA GLN A 172 7.26 -10.53 2.27
C GLN A 172 5.80 -10.97 2.15
N GLU A 173 4.87 -10.12 2.58
CA GLU A 173 3.44 -10.37 2.47
C GLU A 173 2.99 -10.50 1.01
N TYR A 174 3.52 -9.66 0.10
CA TYR A 174 3.21 -9.75 -1.32
C TYR A 174 3.67 -11.08 -1.95
N ASN A 175 4.82 -11.61 -1.53
CA ASN A 175 5.30 -12.90 -2.02
C ASN A 175 4.41 -14.05 -1.55
N SER A 176 3.82 -13.97 -0.36
CA SER A 176 2.82 -14.94 0.12
C SER A 176 1.49 -14.75 -0.62
N PHE A 177 1.02 -13.52 -0.72
CA PHE A 177 -0.21 -13.15 -1.43
C PHE A 177 -0.21 -13.65 -2.87
N THR A 178 0.87 -13.44 -3.61
CA THR A 178 0.96 -13.86 -5.02
C THR A 178 0.95 -15.37 -5.21
N LYS A 179 1.46 -16.16 -4.26
CA LYS A 179 1.35 -17.62 -4.32
C LYS A 179 -0.12 -18.05 -4.22
N VAL A 180 -0.82 -17.55 -3.22
CA VAL A 180 -2.25 -17.85 -3.01
C VAL A 180 -3.09 -17.33 -4.18
N LEU A 181 -2.77 -16.13 -4.70
CA LEU A 181 -3.49 -15.54 -5.83
C LEU A 181 -3.32 -16.35 -7.11
N ASN A 182 -2.11 -16.87 -7.39
CA ASN A 182 -1.85 -17.69 -8.57
C ASN A 182 -2.53 -19.06 -8.52
N GLU A 183 -2.83 -19.56 -7.32
CA GLU A 183 -3.59 -20.81 -7.09
C GLU A 183 -5.11 -20.57 -7.10
N SER A 184 -5.55 -19.31 -7.17
CA SER A 184 -6.96 -18.93 -7.16
C SER A 184 -7.54 -18.73 -8.56
N ASP A 185 -8.87 -18.62 -8.64
CA ASP A 185 -9.61 -18.37 -9.89
C ASP A 185 -9.52 -16.90 -10.38
N TRP A 186 -8.73 -16.05 -9.71
CA TRP A 186 -8.64 -14.62 -10.04
C TRP A 186 -7.76 -14.34 -11.26
N ILE A 187 -8.33 -13.67 -12.27
CA ILE A 187 -7.58 -13.19 -13.43
C ILE A 187 -6.95 -11.82 -13.11
N VAL A 188 -5.63 -11.83 -12.93
CA VAL A 188 -4.85 -10.66 -12.47
C VAL A 188 -4.27 -9.82 -13.63
N LYS A 189 -4.15 -10.41 -14.83
CA LYS A 189 -3.60 -9.79 -16.05
C LYS A 189 -4.44 -8.64 -16.63
N SER A 190 -5.60 -8.33 -16.03
CA SER A 190 -6.40 -7.15 -16.36
C SER A 190 -6.92 -6.50 -15.07
N ASN A 191 -6.01 -5.85 -14.33
CA ASN A 191 -6.44 -4.99 -13.24
C ASN A 191 -6.97 -3.67 -13.83
N MET A 192 -8.20 -3.29 -13.45
CA MET A 192 -8.85 -2.04 -13.84
C MET A 192 -8.56 -0.96 -12.80
N LEU A 193 -7.33 -0.95 -12.27
CA LEU A 193 -6.93 0.05 -11.32
C LEU A 193 -6.82 1.40 -12.04
N PRO A 194 -7.38 2.49 -11.48
CA PRO A 194 -7.30 3.80 -12.10
C PRO A 194 -5.86 4.33 -11.98
N VAL A 195 -5.08 4.16 -13.04
CA VAL A 195 -3.70 4.66 -13.12
C VAL A 195 -3.70 6.03 -13.80
N LYS A 196 -3.26 7.06 -13.09
CA LYS A 196 -3.07 8.40 -13.66
C LYS A 196 -1.93 8.39 -14.68
N GLN A 197 -1.89 9.41 -15.53
CA GLN A 197 -1.00 9.48 -16.68
C GLN A 197 0.49 9.63 -16.33
N TRP A 198 0.84 10.04 -15.10
CA TRP A 198 2.23 10.37 -14.79
C TRP A 198 3.10 9.11 -14.64
N ARG A 199 4.27 9.18 -15.27
CA ARG A 199 5.36 8.21 -15.19
C ARG A 199 6.65 9.01 -14.96
N GLY A 200 7.50 8.51 -14.09
CA GLY A 200 8.73 9.17 -13.67
C GLY A 200 9.96 8.52 -14.29
N THR A 201 10.89 9.34 -14.74
CA THR A 201 12.23 8.91 -15.16
C THR A 201 13.27 9.47 -14.21
N TRP A 202 14.19 8.61 -13.75
CA TRP A 202 15.42 9.04 -13.11
C TRP A 202 16.59 8.50 -13.92
N ARG A 203 17.46 9.39 -14.38
CA ARG A 203 18.77 9.08 -14.94
C ARG A 203 19.84 9.57 -13.99
#